data_AF-A0A2E9LY03-F1
#
_entry.id   AF-A0A2E9LY03-F1
#
_cell.length_a   1.000
_cell.length_b   1.000
_cell.length_c   1.000
_cell.angle_alpha   90.00
_cell.angle_beta   90.00
_cell.angle_gamma   90.00
#
_symmetry.space_group_name_H-M   'P 1'
#
loop_
_entity.id
_entity.type
_entity.pdbx_description
1 polymer ?
#
loop_
_entity_poly.entity_id
_entity_poly.type
_entity_poly.pdbx_seq_one_letter_code
_entity_poly.pdbx_strand_id
1 'polypeptide(L)'
;MGLRQQLDAIEPHFKPGGRFESWYALYEAVDTIFYSPGSVTKANAHVRDGIDLKRIMITVWLATFPAMFYGMYNIGLQANDVLALSSDALDGWRGGIVAALGGHDPANIWHNMLYGLVHFLPLYLVTFIVGGFWEVLFAMRRGHEVNEGFFVTSILFTLTLPPDLPLWQAALGISFGVVIGKEVFGGTGKNFLNPALTGRAFLYFAYPAQISGDAVWTAVDGYSGATPLGVVAAEGMAGLTEAYTWMDAFIGQIPGS
;
A
#
# COMPACT_ATOMS: atom_id res chain seq x y z
N MET A 1 16.53 -18.77 27.48
CA MET A 1 15.24 -19.15 26.86
C MET A 1 14.83 -18.02 25.94
N GLY A 2 15.20 -18.11 24.67
CA GLY A 2 14.90 -17.09 23.65
C GLY A 2 13.74 -17.50 22.76
N LEU A 3 13.15 -16.52 22.05
CA LEU A 3 12.13 -16.72 21.01
C LEU A 3 12.50 -17.85 20.04
N ARG A 4 13.79 -17.98 19.67
CA ARG A 4 14.31 -19.07 18.84
C ARG A 4 14.02 -20.48 19.38
N GLN A 5 14.28 -20.72 20.67
CA GLN A 5 14.04 -22.04 21.30
C GLN A 5 12.56 -22.38 21.37
N GLN A 6 11.68 -21.37 21.47
CA GLN A 6 10.23 -21.58 21.48
C GLN A 6 9.73 -21.94 20.09
N LEU A 7 10.20 -21.25 19.04
CA LEU A 7 9.84 -21.58 17.65
C LEU A 7 10.35 -22.98 17.28
N ASP A 8 11.63 -23.28 17.54
CA ASP A 8 12.24 -24.59 17.27
C ASP A 8 11.52 -25.74 18.02
N ALA A 9 10.94 -25.49 19.19
CA ALA A 9 10.19 -26.50 19.94
C ALA A 9 8.81 -26.82 19.34
N ILE A 10 8.20 -25.87 18.63
CA ILE A 10 6.87 -26.04 18.01
C ILE A 10 7.02 -26.53 16.56
N GLU A 11 8.15 -26.24 15.88
CA GLU A 11 8.50 -26.67 14.53
C GLU A 11 8.12 -28.12 14.18
N PRO A 12 8.35 -29.15 15.03
CA PRO A 12 8.04 -30.54 14.69
C PRO A 12 6.54 -30.81 14.48
N HIS A 13 5.66 -29.97 15.03
CA HIS A 13 4.21 -30.11 14.86
C HIS A 13 3.72 -29.60 13.50
N PHE A 14 4.54 -28.81 12.81
CA PHE A 14 4.22 -28.22 11.51
C PHE A 14 4.93 -28.92 10.34
N LYS A 15 5.93 -29.77 10.59
CA LYS A 15 6.61 -30.57 9.55
C LYS A 15 5.72 -31.72 9.03
N PRO A 16 6.05 -32.32 7.86
CA PRO A 16 5.26 -33.40 7.27
C PRO A 16 5.01 -34.54 8.25
N GLY A 17 3.74 -34.89 8.51
CA GLY A 17 3.33 -35.86 9.54
C GLY A 17 3.02 -35.28 10.92
N GLY A 18 3.15 -33.96 11.11
CA GLY A 18 2.74 -33.23 12.30
C GLY A 18 1.25 -32.87 12.32
N ARG A 19 0.68 -32.65 13.51
CA ARG A 19 -0.76 -32.34 13.69
C ARG A 19 -1.20 -31.06 12.98
N PHE A 20 -0.29 -30.11 12.76
CA PHE A 20 -0.55 -28.80 12.18
C PHE A 20 0.18 -28.61 10.85
N GLU A 21 0.44 -29.67 10.09
CA GLU A 21 1.11 -29.62 8.79
C GLU A 21 0.51 -28.58 7.82
N SER A 22 -0.81 -28.40 7.83
CA SER A 22 -1.49 -27.38 7.00
C SER A 22 -1.19 -25.93 7.40
N TRP A 23 -0.65 -25.69 8.59
CA TRP A 23 -0.29 -24.38 9.13
C TRP A 23 1.21 -24.09 9.00
N TYR A 24 1.97 -24.97 8.34
CA TYR A 24 3.41 -24.81 8.14
C TYR A 24 3.77 -23.45 7.54
N ALA A 25 3.04 -23.01 6.51
CA ALA A 25 3.29 -21.73 5.84
C ALA A 25 3.16 -20.52 6.78
N LEU A 26 2.25 -20.57 7.77
CA LEU A 26 2.09 -19.51 8.76
C LEU A 26 3.21 -19.54 9.81
N TYR A 27 3.58 -20.73 10.28
CA TYR A 27 4.71 -20.90 11.19
C TYR A 27 6.02 -20.39 10.56
N GLU A 28 6.26 -20.74 9.30
CA GLU A 28 7.43 -20.33 8.54
C GLU A 28 7.44 -18.83 8.28
N ALA A 29 6.31 -18.22 7.93
CA ALA A 29 6.22 -16.76 7.79
C ALA A 29 6.62 -16.05 9.10
N VAL A 30 6.21 -16.57 10.26
CA VAL A 30 6.59 -16.01 11.57
C VAL A 30 8.07 -16.27 11.89
N ASP A 31 8.60 -17.48 11.70
CA ASP A 31 10.01 -17.77 11.97
C ASP A 31 10.92 -16.93 11.07
N THR A 32 10.60 -16.83 9.78
CA THR A 32 11.39 -16.04 8.83
C THR A 32 11.35 -14.55 9.13
N ILE A 33 10.25 -13.98 9.66
CA ILE A 33 10.19 -12.57 10.07
C ILE A 33 11.27 -12.25 11.12
N PHE A 34 11.46 -13.13 12.11
CA PHE A 34 12.38 -12.88 13.23
C PHE A 34 13.79 -13.45 13.01
N TYR A 35 13.94 -14.49 12.19
CA TYR A 35 15.18 -15.22 12.02
C TYR A 35 15.45 -15.58 10.56
N SER A 36 16.73 -15.64 10.19
CA SER A 36 17.15 -16.08 8.87
C SER A 36 17.11 -17.61 8.76
N PRO A 37 16.74 -18.19 7.60
CA PRO A 37 16.85 -19.64 7.39
C PRO A 37 18.31 -20.09 7.54
N GLY A 38 18.56 -21.10 8.36
CA GLY A 38 19.89 -21.70 8.54
C GLY A 38 20.34 -22.61 7.39
N SER A 39 19.64 -22.61 6.25
CA SER A 39 19.91 -23.49 5.12
C SER A 39 21.22 -23.09 4.43
N VAL A 40 22.24 -23.94 4.57
CA VAL A 40 23.50 -23.79 3.83
C VAL A 40 23.43 -24.54 2.50
N THR A 41 24.03 -23.98 1.45
CA THR A 41 24.16 -24.65 0.15
C THR A 41 24.94 -25.95 0.31
N LYS A 42 24.29 -27.10 0.10
CA LYS A 42 24.89 -28.44 0.24
C LYS A 42 25.66 -28.90 -1.01
N ALA A 43 25.41 -28.29 -2.17
CA ALA A 43 26.01 -28.65 -3.46
C ALA A 43 26.76 -27.47 -4.10
N ASN A 44 27.52 -27.74 -5.17
CA ASN A 44 28.19 -26.71 -5.96
C ASN A 44 27.16 -25.84 -6.67
N ALA A 45 27.02 -24.59 -6.23
CA ALA A 45 26.22 -23.57 -6.91
C ALA A 45 27.06 -22.89 -8.00
N HIS A 46 26.48 -22.58 -9.15
CA HIS A 46 27.16 -21.89 -10.24
C HIS A 46 27.61 -20.48 -9.84
N VAL A 47 26.80 -19.79 -9.01
CA VAL A 47 27.11 -18.50 -8.38
C VAL A 47 26.67 -18.58 -6.92
N ARG A 48 27.53 -18.13 -6.01
CA ARG A 48 27.18 -17.94 -4.59
C ARG A 48 26.97 -16.44 -4.37
N ASP A 49 25.72 -16.06 -4.18
CA ASP A 49 25.33 -14.69 -3.86
C ASP A 49 24.71 -14.65 -2.46
N GLY A 50 24.95 -13.56 -1.73
CA GLY A 50 24.31 -13.26 -0.45
C GLY A 50 22.98 -12.52 -0.59
N ILE A 51 22.59 -12.17 -1.82
CA ILE A 51 21.31 -11.54 -2.12
C ILE A 51 20.20 -12.59 -2.14
N ASP A 52 19.33 -12.52 -1.13
CA ASP A 52 18.10 -13.29 -1.01
C ASP A 52 16.88 -12.50 -1.50
N LEU A 53 15.86 -13.20 -2.01
CA LEU A 53 14.61 -12.59 -2.50
C LEU A 53 13.94 -11.73 -1.42
N LYS A 54 13.98 -12.19 -0.17
CA LYS A 54 13.45 -11.48 0.99
C LYS A 54 14.13 -10.12 1.18
N ARG A 55 15.46 -10.07 1.21
CA ARG A 55 16.22 -8.81 1.29
C ARG A 55 15.95 -7.87 0.11
N ILE A 56 15.82 -8.38 -1.11
CA ILE A 56 15.42 -7.56 -2.25
C ILE A 56 14.05 -6.93 -1.99
N MET A 57 13.05 -7.72 -1.59
CA MET A 57 11.68 -7.24 -1.39
C MET A 57 11.58 -6.22 -0.24
N ILE A 58 12.28 -6.45 0.87
CA ILE A 58 12.34 -5.48 1.97
C ILE A 58 13.04 -4.20 1.53
N THR A 59 14.12 -4.29 0.74
CA THR A 59 14.82 -3.10 0.23
C THR A 59 13.90 -2.27 -0.68
N VAL A 60 13.15 -2.93 -1.57
CA VAL A 60 12.17 -2.27 -2.43
C VAL A 60 11.05 -1.64 -1.60
N TRP A 61 10.53 -2.36 -0.60
CA TRP A 61 9.51 -1.84 0.31
C TRP A 61 10.01 -0.58 1.05
N LEU A 62 11.22 -0.60 1.61
CA LEU A 62 11.85 0.57 2.23
C LEU A 62 12.09 1.71 1.24
N ALA A 63 12.45 1.41 -0.01
CA ALA A 63 12.66 2.41 -1.06
C ALA A 63 11.36 3.16 -1.43
N THR A 64 10.18 2.62 -1.11
CA THR A 64 8.91 3.35 -1.28
C THR A 64 8.64 4.38 -0.19
N PHE A 65 9.37 4.35 0.94
CA PHE A 65 9.09 5.20 2.10
C PHE A 65 9.25 6.70 1.82
N PRO A 66 10.27 7.17 1.09
CA PRO A 66 10.37 8.59 0.74
C PRO A 66 9.14 9.09 -0.01
N ALA A 67 8.66 8.32 -1.00
CA ALA A 67 7.45 8.66 -1.75
C ALA A 67 6.19 8.56 -0.88
N MET A 68 6.12 7.57 0.01
CA MET A 68 5.02 7.40 0.96
C MET A 68 4.91 8.60 1.92
N PHE A 69 6.00 9.01 2.55
CA PHE A 69 5.99 10.16 3.47
C PHE A 69 5.73 11.48 2.75
N TYR A 70 6.30 11.65 1.55
CA TYR A 70 6.02 12.83 0.75
C TYR A 70 4.55 12.88 0.31
N GLY A 71 3.97 11.74 -0.08
CA GLY A 71 2.54 11.62 -0.40
C GLY A 71 1.63 11.94 0.79
N MET A 72 1.95 11.44 1.99
CA MET A 72 1.23 11.80 3.22
C MET A 72 1.28 13.30 3.48
N TYR A 73 2.46 13.91 3.39
CA TYR A 73 2.61 15.35 3.55
C TYR A 73 1.78 16.13 2.52
N ASN A 74 1.82 15.73 1.26
CA ASN A 74 1.16 16.44 0.17
C ASN A 74 -0.38 16.34 0.24
N ILE A 75 -0.92 15.17 0.60
CA ILE A 75 -2.35 15.01 0.88
C ILE A 75 -2.80 16.00 1.95
N GLY A 76 -2.04 16.12 3.04
CA GLY A 76 -2.37 17.04 4.11
C GLY A 76 -2.17 18.51 3.77
N LEU A 77 -1.13 18.85 2.99
CA LEU A 77 -0.90 20.21 2.52
C LEU A 77 -2.10 20.69 1.68
N GLN A 78 -2.47 19.92 0.65
CA GLN A 78 -3.59 20.24 -0.22
C GLN A 78 -4.92 20.31 0.55
N ALA A 79 -5.14 19.40 1.50
CA ALA A 79 -6.35 19.42 2.31
C ALA A 79 -6.41 20.63 3.26
N ASN A 80 -5.32 20.94 3.97
CA ASN A 80 -5.29 22.07 4.88
C ASN A 80 -5.36 23.42 4.15
N ASP A 81 -4.74 23.54 2.96
CA ASP A 81 -4.86 24.75 2.12
C ASP A 81 -6.32 25.03 1.74
N VAL A 82 -7.08 23.98 1.40
CA VAL A 82 -8.52 24.10 1.11
C VAL A 82 -9.32 24.43 2.37
N LEU A 83 -9.05 23.78 3.50
CA LEU A 83 -9.75 24.04 4.77
C LEU A 83 -9.49 25.45 5.30
N ALA A 84 -8.30 26.00 5.08
CA ALA A 84 -7.98 27.39 5.43
C ALA A 84 -8.84 28.40 4.65
N LEU A 85 -9.29 28.03 3.44
CA LEU A 85 -10.18 28.85 2.61
C LEU A 85 -11.67 28.68 2.98
N SER A 86 -12.08 27.50 3.41
CA SER A 86 -13.50 27.19 3.67
C SER A 86 -13.93 27.35 5.13
N SER A 87 -13.01 27.51 6.09
CA SER A 87 -13.28 27.62 7.54
C SER A 87 -14.08 26.45 8.16
N ASP A 88 -14.23 25.35 7.42
CA ASP A 88 -14.92 24.15 7.89
C ASP A 88 -13.98 23.24 8.70
N ALA A 89 -14.54 22.59 9.72
CA ALA A 89 -13.87 21.54 10.45
C ALA A 89 -14.08 20.19 9.75
N LEU A 90 -13.07 19.33 9.76
CA LEU A 90 -13.21 17.96 9.27
C LEU A 90 -14.28 17.22 10.08
N ASP A 91 -15.31 16.74 9.40
CA ASP A 91 -16.32 15.88 10.01
C ASP A 91 -15.82 14.43 10.14
N GLY A 92 -16.31 13.73 11.16
CA GLY A 92 -16.03 12.32 11.41
C GLY A 92 -14.80 12.00 12.28
N TRP A 93 -14.49 10.70 12.36
CA TRP A 93 -13.46 10.17 13.27
C TRP A 93 -12.04 10.60 12.88
N ARG A 94 -11.78 10.85 11.59
CA ARG A 94 -10.50 11.35 11.08
C ARG A 94 -10.25 12.78 11.57
N GLY A 95 -11.27 13.64 11.47
CA GLY A 95 -11.24 15.00 12.00
C GLY A 95 -11.02 15.04 13.51
N GLY A 96 -11.68 14.15 14.25
CA GLY A 96 -11.46 14.01 15.70
C GLY A 96 -10.01 13.70 16.08
N ILE A 97 -9.32 12.84 15.34
CA ILE A 97 -7.90 12.52 15.58
C ILE A 97 -7.00 13.71 15.22
N VAL A 98 -7.26 14.37 14.08
CA VAL A 98 -6.48 15.53 13.63
C VAL A 98 -6.61 16.69 14.61
N ALA A 99 -7.83 16.96 15.10
CA ALA A 99 -8.08 17.99 16.10
C ALA A 99 -7.49 17.67 17.48
N ALA A 100 -7.39 16.38 17.85
CA ALA A 100 -6.85 15.97 19.15
C ALA A 100 -5.30 15.98 19.20
N LEU A 101 -4.63 15.65 18.09
CA LEU A 101 -3.17 15.44 18.04
C LEU A 101 -2.43 16.56 17.28
N GLY A 102 -3.15 17.49 16.67
CA GLY A 102 -2.58 18.57 15.86
C GLY A 102 -3.58 19.71 15.61
N GLY A 103 -3.58 20.22 14.39
CA GLY A 103 -4.43 21.32 13.93
C GLY A 103 -4.49 21.36 12.41
N HIS A 104 -4.97 22.48 11.86
CA HIS A 104 -5.25 22.65 10.42
C HIS A 104 -4.39 23.71 9.74
N ASP A 105 -3.20 23.99 10.28
CA ASP A 105 -2.30 25.00 9.72
C ASP A 105 -1.47 24.43 8.55
N PRO A 106 -1.64 24.93 7.31
CA PRO A 106 -0.87 24.46 6.15
C PRO A 106 0.62 24.78 6.23
N ALA A 107 1.02 25.80 7.01
CA ALA A 107 2.42 26.16 7.20
C ALA A 107 3.16 25.17 8.10
N ASN A 108 2.43 24.34 8.85
CA ASN A 108 3.01 23.39 9.79
C ASN A 108 3.12 21.99 9.19
N ILE A 109 4.37 21.53 9.00
CA ILE A 109 4.68 20.20 8.46
C ILE A 109 4.02 19.08 9.28
N TRP A 110 3.93 19.24 10.60
CA TRP A 110 3.32 18.23 11.47
C TRP A 110 1.82 18.07 11.21
N HIS A 111 1.10 19.18 11.00
CA HIS A 111 -0.33 19.16 10.73
C HIS A 111 -0.63 18.50 9.38
N ASN A 112 0.17 18.81 8.36
CA ASN A 112 0.04 18.20 7.03
C ASN A 112 0.37 16.70 7.08
N MET A 113 1.44 16.32 7.76
CA MET A 113 1.83 14.91 7.90
C MET A 113 0.76 14.10 8.65
N LEU A 114 0.26 14.63 9.77
CA LEU A 114 -0.77 13.97 10.58
C LEU A 114 -2.06 13.75 9.77
N TYR A 115 -2.48 14.77 9.02
CA TYR A 115 -3.65 14.69 8.15
C TYR A 115 -3.52 13.55 7.14
N GLY A 116 -2.42 13.50 6.38
CA GLY A 116 -2.21 12.44 5.41
C GLY A 116 -2.04 11.05 6.03
N LEU A 117 -1.42 10.98 7.21
CA LEU A 117 -1.25 9.72 7.95
C LEU A 117 -2.60 9.12 8.36
N VAL A 118 -3.55 9.92 8.82
CA VAL A 118 -4.90 9.47 9.21
C VAL A 118 -5.69 8.91 8.01
N HIS A 119 -5.41 9.39 6.80
CA HIS A 119 -6.02 8.89 5.57
C HIS A 119 -5.33 7.65 5.03
N PHE A 120 -3.99 7.67 4.97
CA PHE A 120 -3.19 6.58 4.41
C PHE A 120 -3.15 5.34 5.29
N LEU A 121 -2.94 5.49 6.61
CA LEU A 121 -2.69 4.36 7.50
C LEU A 121 -3.84 3.33 7.54
N PRO A 122 -5.12 3.73 7.68
CA PRO A 122 -6.23 2.78 7.64
C PRO A 122 -6.35 2.09 6.28
N LEU A 123 -6.09 2.82 5.18
CA LEU A 123 -6.12 2.26 3.83
C LEU A 123 -5.04 1.16 3.71
N TYR A 124 -3.81 1.48 4.11
CA TYR A 124 -2.69 0.53 4.11
C TYR A 124 -2.94 -0.68 4.99
N LEU A 125 -3.49 -0.49 6.19
CA LEU A 125 -3.80 -1.59 7.11
C LEU A 125 -4.83 -2.54 6.52
N VAL A 126 -5.89 -2.00 5.90
CA VAL A 126 -6.93 -2.83 5.28
C VAL A 126 -6.38 -3.59 4.06
N THR A 127 -5.59 -2.93 3.20
CA THR A 127 -5.00 -3.60 2.04
C THR A 127 -4.01 -4.69 2.46
N PHE A 128 -3.20 -4.44 3.49
CA PHE A 128 -2.24 -5.39 4.04
C PHE A 128 -2.93 -6.59 4.68
N ILE A 129 -3.91 -6.36 5.55
CA ILE A 129 -4.62 -7.44 6.28
C ILE A 129 -5.41 -8.32 5.29
N VAL A 130 -6.19 -7.71 4.39
CA VAL A 130 -7.07 -8.46 3.48
C VAL A 130 -6.27 -9.20 2.42
N GLY A 131 -5.28 -8.54 1.81
CA GLY A 131 -4.44 -9.21 0.83
C GLY A 131 -3.54 -10.29 1.46
N GLY A 132 -3.00 -10.02 2.65
CA GLY A 132 -2.19 -10.98 3.41
C GLY A 132 -3.01 -12.19 3.83
N PHE A 133 -4.27 -12.00 4.22
CA PHE A 133 -5.22 -13.08 4.48
C PHE A 133 -5.36 -14.02 3.26
N TRP A 134 -5.57 -13.47 2.07
CA TRP A 134 -5.69 -14.27 0.85
C TRP A 134 -4.39 -15.01 0.53
N GLU A 135 -3.25 -14.32 0.63
CA GLU A 135 -1.95 -14.92 0.35
C GLU A 135 -1.65 -16.11 1.29
N VAL A 136 -1.87 -15.92 2.60
CA VAL A 136 -1.70 -16.98 3.60
C VAL A 136 -2.69 -18.13 3.33
N LEU A 137 -3.95 -17.83 3.00
CA LEU A 137 -4.96 -18.85 2.69
C LEU A 137 -4.56 -19.73 1.49
N PHE A 138 -4.08 -19.12 0.40
CA PHE A 138 -3.65 -19.85 -0.79
C PHE A 138 -2.35 -20.62 -0.55
N ALA A 139 -1.40 -20.04 0.20
CA ALA A 139 -0.17 -20.72 0.61
C ALA A 139 -0.46 -21.98 1.45
N MET A 140 -1.34 -21.87 2.46
CA MET A 140 -1.78 -23.02 3.27
C MET A 140 -2.45 -24.10 2.42
N ARG A 141 -3.30 -23.71 1.45
CA ARG A 141 -4.02 -24.68 0.60
C ARG A 141 -3.09 -25.40 -0.39
N ARG A 142 -2.00 -24.75 -0.81
CA ARG A 142 -1.06 -25.29 -1.80
C ARG A 142 0.21 -25.87 -1.20
N GLY A 143 0.42 -25.71 0.11
CA GLY A 143 1.60 -26.22 0.82
C GLY A 143 2.90 -25.58 0.35
N HIS A 144 2.88 -24.31 -0.03
CA HIS A 144 4.09 -23.54 -0.35
C HIS A 144 4.30 -22.41 0.65
N GLU A 145 5.54 -21.92 0.69
CA GLU A 145 5.97 -20.82 1.59
C GLU A 145 5.25 -19.50 1.22
N VAL A 146 5.07 -18.62 2.21
CA VAL A 146 4.53 -17.27 2.00
C VAL A 146 5.63 -16.38 1.43
N ASN A 147 5.35 -15.68 0.31
CA ASN A 147 6.34 -14.84 -0.33
C ASN A 147 6.26 -13.38 0.16
N GLU A 148 7.40 -12.79 0.49
CA GLU A 148 7.45 -11.39 0.96
C GLU A 148 7.11 -10.35 -0.12
N GLY A 149 7.01 -10.74 -1.39
CA GLY A 149 6.56 -9.86 -2.47
C GLY A 149 5.17 -9.26 -2.24
N PHE A 150 4.36 -9.82 -1.33
CA PHE A 150 3.13 -9.19 -0.89
C PHE A 150 3.33 -7.84 -0.20
N PHE A 151 4.39 -7.68 0.58
CA PHE A 151 4.69 -6.42 1.28
C PHE A 151 4.83 -5.28 0.28
N VAL A 152 5.51 -5.55 -0.83
CA VAL A 152 5.65 -4.61 -1.94
C VAL A 152 4.32 -4.38 -2.65
N THR A 153 3.55 -5.45 -2.89
CA THR A 153 2.23 -5.34 -3.56
C THR A 153 1.25 -4.48 -2.77
N SER A 154 1.17 -4.67 -1.45
CA SER A 154 0.26 -3.94 -0.56
C SER A 154 0.58 -2.45 -0.49
N ILE A 155 1.86 -2.08 -0.35
CA ILE A 155 2.26 -0.67 -0.30
C ILE A 155 2.06 0.01 -1.66
N LEU A 156 2.44 -0.65 -2.76
CA LEU A 156 2.28 -0.09 -4.11
C LEU A 156 0.79 0.07 -4.45
N PHE A 157 -0.05 -0.92 -4.12
CA PHE A 157 -1.49 -0.80 -4.32
C PHE A 157 -2.05 0.41 -3.57
N THR A 158 -1.73 0.55 -2.29
CA THR A 158 -2.18 1.66 -1.44
C THR A 158 -1.74 3.02 -1.96
N LEU A 159 -0.47 3.15 -2.38
CA LEU A 159 0.07 4.40 -2.94
C LEU A 159 -0.55 4.78 -4.29
N THR A 160 -1.21 3.85 -4.97
CA THR A 160 -1.89 4.11 -6.25
C THR A 160 -3.37 4.45 -6.07
N LEU A 161 -3.89 4.48 -4.85
CA LEU A 161 -5.29 4.76 -4.57
C LEU A 161 -5.49 6.19 -4.06
N PRO A 162 -6.66 6.80 -4.31
CA PRO A 162 -7.01 8.07 -3.69
C PRO A 162 -7.12 7.96 -2.16
N PRO A 163 -6.86 9.05 -1.42
CA PRO A 163 -6.85 9.05 0.05
C PRO A 163 -8.23 8.79 0.67
N ASP A 164 -9.31 9.15 -0.02
CA ASP A 164 -10.69 9.00 0.45
C ASP A 164 -11.43 7.78 -0.07
N LEU A 165 -10.71 6.86 -0.71
CA LEU A 165 -11.32 5.62 -1.16
C LEU A 165 -11.92 4.87 0.06
N PRO A 166 -13.22 4.48 0.01
CA PRO A 166 -13.82 3.71 1.08
C PRO A 166 -13.05 2.43 1.37
N LEU A 167 -12.79 2.15 2.66
CA LEU A 167 -11.93 1.04 3.08
C LEU A 167 -12.38 -0.32 2.55
N TRP A 168 -13.69 -0.55 2.42
CA TRP A 168 -14.23 -1.78 1.86
C TRP A 168 -13.92 -1.94 0.36
N GLN A 169 -13.84 -0.84 -0.40
CA GLN A 169 -13.43 -0.89 -1.80
C GLN A 169 -11.95 -1.26 -1.91
N ALA A 170 -11.09 -0.69 -1.05
CA ALA A 170 -9.68 -1.10 -0.98
C ALA A 170 -9.56 -2.61 -0.72
N ALA A 171 -10.36 -3.15 0.20
CA ALA A 171 -10.41 -4.59 0.51
C ALA A 171 -10.83 -5.43 -0.71
N LEU A 172 -11.85 -5.01 -1.46
CA LEU A 172 -12.28 -5.72 -2.67
C LEU A 172 -11.25 -5.63 -3.79
N GLY A 173 -10.63 -4.47 -3.98
CA GLY A 173 -9.61 -4.25 -4.99
C GLY A 173 -8.37 -5.12 -4.78
N ILE A 174 -7.84 -5.15 -3.55
CA ILE A 174 -6.70 -6.02 -3.24
C ILE A 174 -7.09 -7.50 -3.32
N SER A 175 -8.31 -7.86 -2.89
CA SER A 175 -8.80 -9.24 -3.01
C SER A 175 -8.84 -9.68 -4.47
N PHE A 176 -9.37 -8.85 -5.37
CA PHE A 176 -9.39 -9.15 -6.81
C PHE A 176 -7.97 -9.25 -7.37
N GLY A 177 -7.10 -8.27 -7.06
CA GLY A 177 -5.72 -8.25 -7.53
C GLY A 177 -4.90 -9.46 -7.09
N VAL A 178 -4.98 -9.84 -5.80
CA VAL A 178 -4.26 -10.99 -5.25
C VAL A 178 -4.87 -12.29 -5.75
N VAL A 179 -6.18 -12.49 -5.62
CA VAL A 179 -6.81 -13.77 -5.97
C VAL A 179 -6.75 -14.00 -7.48
N ILE A 180 -7.26 -13.06 -8.28
CA ILE A 180 -7.36 -13.23 -9.74
C ILE A 180 -6.02 -12.93 -10.41
N GLY A 181 -5.34 -11.85 -10.04
CA GLY A 181 -4.11 -11.42 -10.71
C GLY A 181 -2.87 -12.25 -10.36
N LYS A 182 -2.84 -12.92 -9.20
CA LYS A 182 -1.67 -13.67 -8.72
C LYS A 182 -1.98 -15.12 -8.38
N GLU A 183 -2.90 -15.37 -7.46
CA GLU A 183 -3.07 -16.70 -6.88
C GLU A 183 -3.70 -17.70 -7.85
N VAL A 184 -4.67 -17.30 -8.68
CA VAL A 184 -5.25 -18.19 -9.71
C VAL A 184 -4.17 -18.75 -10.66
N PHE A 185 -3.11 -18.00 -10.94
CA PHE A 185 -2.02 -18.40 -11.82
C PHE A 185 -0.92 -19.21 -11.16
N GLY A 186 -1.06 -19.53 -9.87
CA GLY A 186 -0.10 -20.36 -9.14
C GLY A 186 0.85 -19.59 -8.23
N GLY A 187 0.58 -18.30 -7.95
CA GLY A 187 1.30 -17.49 -6.97
C GLY A 187 2.47 -16.68 -7.53
N THR A 188 3.37 -16.26 -6.66
CA THR A 188 4.52 -15.39 -7.00
C THR A 188 5.42 -16.03 -8.06
N GLY A 189 5.77 -15.27 -9.10
CA GLY A 189 6.65 -15.71 -10.18
C GLY A 189 5.93 -16.43 -11.34
N LYS A 190 4.62 -16.69 -11.19
CA LYS A 190 3.74 -17.21 -12.26
C LYS A 190 2.68 -16.21 -12.69
N ASN A 191 2.56 -15.09 -11.99
CA ASN A 191 1.64 -14.02 -12.32
C ASN A 191 2.10 -13.29 -13.60
N PHE A 192 1.28 -13.34 -14.65
CA PHE A 192 1.55 -12.64 -15.90
C PHE A 192 1.21 -11.13 -15.85
N LEU A 193 0.43 -10.73 -14.84
CA LEU A 193 0.04 -9.34 -14.57
C LEU A 193 0.63 -8.85 -13.25
N ASN A 194 0.75 -7.53 -13.13
CA ASN A 194 1.01 -6.89 -11.85
C ASN A 194 -0.26 -6.96 -10.98
N PRO A 195 -0.23 -7.63 -9.80
CA PRO A 195 -1.42 -7.82 -8.97
C PRO A 195 -1.98 -6.51 -8.41
N ALA A 196 -1.12 -5.56 -8.04
CA ALA A 196 -1.54 -4.25 -7.53
C ALA A 196 -2.28 -3.46 -8.62
N LEU A 197 -1.72 -3.40 -9.84
CA LEU A 197 -2.37 -2.72 -10.96
C LEU A 197 -3.64 -3.43 -11.43
N THR A 198 -3.70 -4.76 -11.31
CA THR A 198 -4.92 -5.52 -11.62
C THR A 198 -6.03 -5.19 -10.62
N GLY A 199 -5.71 -5.07 -9.33
CA GLY A 199 -6.63 -4.58 -8.31
C GLY A 199 -7.10 -3.15 -8.59
N ARG A 200 -6.19 -2.26 -8.99
CA ARG A 200 -6.53 -0.87 -9.35
C ARG A 200 -7.43 -0.81 -10.58
N ALA A 201 -7.14 -1.60 -11.62
CA ALA A 201 -7.96 -1.68 -12.82
C ALA A 201 -9.38 -2.19 -12.52
N PHE A 202 -9.50 -3.18 -11.62
CA PHE A 202 -10.81 -3.63 -11.15
C PHE A 202 -11.61 -2.49 -10.50
N LEU A 203 -10.99 -1.74 -9.58
CA LEU A 203 -11.65 -0.59 -8.95
C LEU A 203 -11.99 0.51 -9.96
N TYR A 204 -11.11 0.75 -10.95
CA TYR A 204 -11.34 1.71 -12.02
C TYR A 204 -12.62 1.43 -12.80
N PHE A 205 -12.87 0.17 -13.18
CA PHE A 205 -14.08 -0.19 -13.93
C PHE A 205 -15.31 -0.42 -13.05
N ALA A 206 -15.14 -0.91 -11.82
CA ALA A 206 -16.25 -1.23 -10.93
C ALA A 206 -16.79 0.00 -10.17
N TYR A 207 -15.90 0.92 -9.77
CA TYR A 207 -16.22 2.07 -8.91
C TYR A 207 -15.56 3.36 -9.44
N PRO A 208 -15.89 3.80 -10.67
CA PRO A 208 -15.19 4.92 -11.32
C PRO A 208 -15.31 6.24 -10.54
N ALA A 209 -16.43 6.46 -9.82
CA ALA A 209 -16.68 7.70 -9.09
C ALA A 209 -15.73 7.93 -7.89
N GLN A 210 -15.14 6.87 -7.34
CA GLN A 210 -14.24 6.94 -6.17
C GLN A 210 -12.76 6.79 -6.54
N ILE A 211 -12.43 6.66 -7.83
CA ILE A 211 -11.06 6.41 -8.30
C ILE A 211 -10.65 7.28 -9.49
N SER A 212 -11.60 7.99 -10.08
CA SER A 212 -11.39 8.90 -11.20
C SER A 212 -12.32 10.11 -11.08
N GLY A 213 -12.04 11.16 -11.86
CA GLY A 213 -12.71 12.46 -11.77
C GLY A 213 -11.92 13.48 -10.96
N ASP A 214 -12.50 14.66 -10.77
CA ASP A 214 -11.80 15.83 -10.22
C ASP A 214 -12.00 16.01 -8.69
N ALA A 215 -12.94 15.29 -8.10
CA ALA A 215 -13.30 15.44 -6.68
C ALA A 215 -12.57 14.47 -5.73
N VAL A 216 -11.75 13.55 -6.26
CA VAL A 216 -11.24 12.41 -5.47
C VAL A 216 -9.80 12.62 -4.96
N TRP A 217 -9.09 13.62 -5.50
CA TRP A 217 -7.65 13.78 -5.28
C TRP A 217 -7.29 14.62 -4.06
N THR A 218 -8.21 15.45 -3.60
CA THR A 218 -8.07 16.27 -2.39
C THR A 218 -8.97 15.72 -1.31
N ALA A 219 -8.43 15.50 -0.11
CA ALA A 219 -9.14 14.81 0.95
C ALA A 219 -10.19 15.68 1.69
N VAL A 220 -10.83 16.62 0.99
CA VAL A 220 -11.79 17.56 1.56
C VAL A 220 -13.11 17.41 0.84
N ASP A 221 -14.17 17.09 1.59
CA ASP A 221 -15.51 16.92 1.03
C ASP A 221 -16.01 18.21 0.37
N GLY A 222 -16.65 18.08 -0.79
CA GLY A 222 -17.17 19.20 -1.57
C GLY A 222 -16.13 20.00 -2.36
N TYR A 223 -14.83 19.71 -2.25
CA TYR A 223 -13.82 20.31 -3.13
C TYR A 223 -13.64 19.48 -4.41
N SER A 224 -13.66 20.16 -5.55
CA SER A 224 -13.37 19.56 -6.86
C SER A 224 -12.25 20.35 -7.53
N GLY A 225 -11.13 19.69 -7.80
CA GLY A 225 -9.97 20.29 -8.45
C GLY A 225 -9.67 19.60 -9.77
N ALA A 226 -9.70 20.34 -10.87
CA ALA A 226 -9.34 19.79 -12.18
C ALA A 226 -7.90 19.25 -12.14
N THR A 227 -7.74 17.97 -12.48
CA THR A 227 -6.40 17.39 -12.60
C THR A 227 -5.62 18.08 -13.73
N PRO A 228 -4.28 18.16 -13.66
CA PRO A 228 -3.46 18.72 -14.73
C PRO A 228 -3.77 18.16 -16.12
N LEU A 229 -4.01 16.85 -16.20
CA LEU A 229 -4.41 16.18 -17.44
C LEU A 229 -5.83 16.56 -17.88
N GLY A 230 -6.75 16.76 -16.93
CA GLY A 230 -8.08 17.30 -17.19
C GLY A 230 -8.05 18.74 -17.73
N VAL A 231 -7.20 19.60 -17.15
CA VAL A 231 -6.98 20.98 -17.62
C VAL A 231 -6.42 20.98 -19.04
N VAL A 232 -5.42 20.13 -19.34
CA VAL A 232 -4.90 20.00 -20.71
C VAL A 232 -5.96 19.52 -21.69
N ALA A 233 -6.83 18.60 -21.28
CA ALA A 233 -7.91 18.11 -22.13
C ALA A 233 -8.98 19.18 -22.42
N ALA A 234 -9.27 20.06 -21.45
CA ALA A 234 -10.29 21.11 -21.58
C ALA A 234 -9.77 22.41 -22.22
N GLU A 235 -8.57 22.86 -21.83
CA GLU A 235 -8.02 24.19 -22.11
C GLU A 235 -6.68 24.13 -22.87
N GLY A 236 -6.14 22.93 -23.11
CA GLY A 236 -4.86 22.74 -23.79
C GLY A 236 -3.65 23.04 -22.90
N MET A 237 -2.46 22.99 -23.51
CA MET A 237 -1.19 23.24 -22.80
C MET A 237 -1.08 24.67 -22.24
N ALA A 238 -1.80 25.63 -22.81
CA ALA A 238 -1.78 27.02 -22.36
C ALA A 238 -2.42 27.17 -20.96
N GLY A 239 -3.59 26.54 -20.73
CA GLY A 239 -4.25 26.55 -19.42
C GLY A 239 -3.41 25.86 -18.33
N LEU A 240 -2.68 24.80 -18.69
CA LEU A 240 -1.77 24.13 -17.75
C LEU A 240 -0.64 25.05 -17.27
N THR A 241 0.00 25.78 -18.20
CA THR A 241 1.12 26.66 -17.86
C THR A 241 0.72 27.92 -17.10
N GLU A 242 -0.57 28.28 -17.15
CA GLU A 242 -1.14 29.38 -16.37
C GLU A 242 -1.54 28.91 -14.96
N ALA A 243 -2.06 27.68 -14.83
CA ALA A 243 -2.50 27.12 -13.56
C ALA A 243 -1.36 26.59 -12.68
N TYR A 244 -0.30 26.03 -13.27
CA TYR A 244 0.77 25.35 -12.52
C TYR A 244 2.17 25.70 -13.01
N THR A 245 3.11 25.85 -12.07
CA THR A 245 4.52 26.04 -12.43
C THR A 245 5.23 24.71 -12.63
N TRP A 246 6.32 24.73 -13.41
CA TRP A 246 7.16 23.55 -13.63
C TRP A 246 7.75 23.01 -12.33
N MET A 247 8.08 23.89 -11.37
CA MET A 247 8.62 23.48 -10.07
C MET A 247 7.56 22.78 -9.22
N ASP A 248 6.30 23.23 -9.27
CA ASP A 248 5.20 22.57 -8.56
C ASP A 248 4.98 21.15 -9.13
N ALA A 249 5.09 21.01 -10.46
CA ALA A 249 5.00 19.71 -11.11
C ALA A 249 6.19 18.79 -10.79
N PHE A 250 7.41 19.35 -10.72
CA PHE A 250 8.62 18.60 -10.43
C PHE A 250 8.67 18.12 -8.97
N ILE A 251 8.28 18.97 -8.03
CA ILE A 251 8.25 18.64 -6.61
C ILE A 251 7.00 17.81 -6.27
N GLY A 252 5.94 17.93 -7.06
CA GLY A 252 4.70 17.15 -6.91
C GLY A 252 3.64 17.84 -6.06
N GLN A 253 3.64 19.18 -5.95
CA GLN A 253 2.68 19.94 -5.15
C GLN A 253 1.31 20.13 -5.83
N ILE A 254 1.03 19.35 -6.87
CA ILE A 254 -0.17 19.46 -7.67
C ILE A 254 -1.14 18.33 -7.30
N PRO A 255 -2.44 18.60 -7.10
CA PRO A 255 -3.46 17.56 -6.93
C PRO A 255 -3.70 16.79 -8.24
N GLY A 256 -3.86 15.48 -8.17
CA GLY A 256 -4.27 14.65 -9.31
C GLY A 256 -3.44 13.38 -9.52
N SER A 257 -3.70 12.72 -10.65
CA SER A 257 -2.95 11.54 -11.14
C SER A 257 -2.10 11.87 -12.34
#